data_AF-A0A2T5BJ74-F1
#
_entry.id   AF-A0A2T5BJ74-F1
#
_cell.length_a   1.000
_cell.length_b   1.000
_cell.length_c   1.000
_cell.angle_alpha   90.00
_cell.angle_beta   90.00
_cell.angle_gamma   90.00
#
_symmetry.space_group_name_H-M   'P 1'
#
loop_
_entity.id
_entity.type
_entity.pdbx_description
1 polymer ?
#
loop_
_entity_poly.entity_id
_entity_poly.type
_entity_poly.pdbx_seq_one_letter_code
_entity_poly.pdbx_strand_id
1 'polypeptide(L)'
;MLALNNLFNVLSVPTALATRSYAPEKGNRAPAPSGRMAIAFHLQFPLLGPAMHFAWQVEPTQRIRMFLNDMLVLHPNLPADLSRALWVISNTMHSTFARQPWISNPDSKKRCILASMTVRDFLKEVGFESAEVVSVNLEIEAKRDREYLQPLSIGDPLSNQPEKPGHWSGHMVTRVPEADLLIDPTLYQARRPRWMSLPGMMAAPTSSTMPRHPFNGLKGVSCAEGDFEGGAIRMGWYHYPTNWGWVGAPDTKLERRASVVAAMLRAFEQREAAAA
;
A
#
# COMPACT_ATOMS: atom_id res chain seq x y z
N MET A 1 -15.55 -8.77 -39.13
CA MET A 1 -15.95 -10.18 -38.94
C MET A 1 -14.77 -10.93 -38.32
N LEU A 2 -15.04 -11.63 -37.20
CA LEU A 2 -14.21 -12.63 -36.47
C LEU A 2 -12.96 -12.07 -35.73
N ALA A 3 -12.99 -11.84 -34.41
CA ALA A 3 -13.02 -12.77 -33.26
C ALA A 3 -11.60 -13.35 -32.95
N LEU A 4 -10.94 -12.85 -31.89
CA LEU A 4 -10.80 -13.43 -30.53
C LEU A 4 -9.65 -14.46 -30.39
N ASN A 5 -8.70 -14.20 -29.48
CA ASN A 5 -8.59 -14.99 -28.24
C ASN A 5 -7.51 -14.47 -27.27
N ASN A 6 -7.96 -14.30 -26.02
CA ASN A 6 -7.18 -14.09 -24.80
C ASN A 6 -6.54 -15.40 -24.34
N LEU A 7 -5.36 -15.33 -23.73
CA LEU A 7 -4.74 -16.43 -22.98
C LEU A 7 -4.60 -16.03 -21.51
N PHE A 8 -5.45 -16.60 -20.66
CA PHE A 8 -5.30 -16.66 -19.22
C PHE A 8 -4.40 -17.85 -18.87
N ASN A 9 -3.35 -17.63 -18.09
CA ASN A 9 -2.61 -18.69 -17.43
C ASN A 9 -3.09 -18.81 -15.97
N VAL A 10 -3.80 -19.90 -15.68
CA VAL A 10 -4.07 -20.38 -14.31
C VAL A 10 -3.23 -21.63 -14.10
N LEU A 11 -2.26 -21.57 -13.21
CA LEU A 11 -1.52 -22.75 -12.76
C LEU A 11 -2.35 -23.46 -11.68
N SER A 12 -2.82 -24.66 -12.01
CA SER A 12 -3.46 -25.61 -11.11
C SER A 12 -2.41 -26.34 -10.26
N VAL A 13 -2.67 -26.47 -8.97
CA VAL A 13 -1.90 -27.32 -8.03
C VAL A 13 -2.59 -28.68 -7.94
N PRO A 14 -1.87 -29.82 -8.07
CA PRO A 14 -2.49 -31.14 -7.97
C PRO A 14 -2.73 -31.55 -6.50
N THR A 15 -3.97 -31.97 -6.23
CA THR A 15 -4.41 -32.59 -4.97
C THR A 15 -3.93 -34.04 -4.92
N ALA A 16 -3.00 -34.35 -4.01
CA ALA A 16 -2.63 -35.74 -3.68
C ALA A 16 -3.45 -36.22 -2.48
N LEU A 17 -4.28 -37.24 -2.71
CA LEU A 17 -4.99 -38.03 -1.72
C LEU A 17 -4.00 -38.86 -0.90
N ALA A 18 -4.00 -38.67 0.43
CA ALA A 18 -3.35 -39.58 1.37
C ALA A 18 -4.42 -40.21 2.28
N THR A 19 -4.75 -41.47 2.01
CA THR A 19 -5.54 -42.33 2.90
C THR A 19 -4.68 -42.72 4.11
N ARG A 20 -5.17 -42.46 5.34
CA ARG A 20 -4.59 -43.01 6.58
C ARG A 20 -5.59 -43.95 7.25
N SER A 21 -5.17 -45.20 7.41
CA SER A 21 -5.77 -46.22 8.24
C SER A 21 -5.56 -45.90 9.73
N TYR A 22 -6.63 -46.04 10.52
CA TYR A 22 -6.63 -45.91 11.98
C TYR A 22 -6.21 -47.22 12.66
N ALA A 23 -5.29 -47.13 13.63
CA ALA A 23 -5.15 -48.08 14.73
C ALA A 23 -4.75 -47.30 16.00
N PRO A 24 -5.25 -47.65 17.19
CA PRO A 24 -5.03 -46.84 18.39
C PRO A 24 -3.83 -47.37 19.21
N GLU A 25 -2.88 -46.49 19.53
CA GLU A 25 -1.92 -46.73 20.60
C GLU A 25 -1.96 -45.61 21.63
N LYS A 26 -2.13 -46.01 22.89
CA LYS A 26 -1.99 -45.19 24.09
C LYS A 26 -0.50 -44.92 24.33
N GLY A 27 -0.12 -43.66 24.51
CA GLY A 27 1.22 -43.32 24.97
C GLY A 27 1.44 -41.81 25.15
N ASN A 28 1.76 -41.41 26.37
CA ASN A 28 2.17 -40.06 26.77
C ASN A 28 3.22 -39.46 25.83
N ARG A 29 3.00 -38.22 25.35
CA ARG A 29 4.05 -37.40 24.71
C ARG A 29 4.15 -36.02 25.37
N ALA A 30 5.39 -35.67 25.71
CA ALA A 30 5.86 -34.35 26.10
C ALA A 30 5.59 -33.30 25.00
N PRO A 31 5.50 -32.00 25.34
CA PRO A 31 5.21 -30.95 24.37
C PRO A 31 6.34 -30.82 23.33
N ALA A 32 5.94 -30.65 22.06
CA ALA A 32 6.83 -30.40 20.94
C ALA A 32 7.57 -29.05 21.12
N PRO A 33 8.84 -28.94 20.70
CA PRO A 33 9.57 -27.68 20.73
C PRO A 33 9.01 -26.74 19.66
N SER A 34 8.41 -25.63 20.07
CA SER A 34 8.11 -24.51 19.17
C SER A 34 9.42 -23.84 18.79
N GLY A 35 9.90 -24.09 17.58
CA GLY A 35 11.06 -23.41 17.00
C GLY A 35 10.77 -21.94 16.76
N ARG A 36 10.91 -21.10 17.80
CA ARG A 36 11.00 -19.65 17.68
C ARG A 36 12.48 -19.28 17.71
N MET A 37 13.00 -18.78 16.60
CA MET A 37 14.34 -18.20 16.58
C MET A 37 14.20 -16.70 16.82
N ALA A 38 14.36 -16.27 18.07
CA ALA A 38 14.56 -14.87 18.41
C ALA A 38 16.05 -14.56 18.27
N ILE A 39 16.42 -13.70 17.33
CA ILE A 39 17.79 -13.20 17.22
C ILE A 39 17.83 -11.83 17.90
N ALA A 40 18.35 -11.79 19.13
CA ALA A 40 18.62 -10.56 19.85
C ALA A 40 20.08 -10.15 19.62
N PHE A 41 20.32 -8.91 19.21
CA PHE A 41 21.66 -8.34 19.11
C PHE A 41 21.85 -7.29 20.21
N HIS A 42 22.91 -7.44 21.00
CA HIS A 42 23.43 -6.39 21.87
C HIS A 42 24.53 -5.63 21.12
N LEU A 43 24.32 -4.34 20.91
CA LEU A 43 25.37 -3.40 20.51
C LEU A 43 25.46 -2.34 21.60
N GLN A 44 26.51 -2.42 22.42
CA GLN A 44 26.86 -1.36 23.36
C GLN A 44 27.64 -0.28 22.60
N PHE A 45 27.03 0.88 22.41
CA PHE A 45 27.75 2.13 22.16
C PHE A 45 27.77 2.92 23.48
N PRO A 46 28.94 3.18 24.08
CA PRO A 46 28.99 4.10 25.21
C PRO A 46 28.84 5.52 24.64
N LEU A 47 27.89 6.29 25.19
CA LEU A 47 27.56 7.68 24.85
C LEU A 47 26.54 7.86 23.71
N LEU A 48 25.26 7.58 23.98
CA LEU A 48 24.05 8.29 23.46
C LEU A 48 22.78 7.48 23.77
N GLY A 49 22.10 7.76 24.89
CA GLY A 49 20.72 7.33 25.18
C GLY A 49 20.43 5.81 25.14
N PRO A 50 19.20 5.36 25.48
CA PRO A 50 18.82 3.98 25.27
C PRO A 50 18.72 3.71 23.77
N ALA A 51 19.59 2.85 23.24
CA ALA A 51 19.49 2.33 21.88
C ALA A 51 18.10 1.68 21.71
N MET A 52 17.26 2.28 20.86
CA MET A 52 16.02 1.63 20.43
C MET A 52 16.40 0.46 19.53
N HIS A 53 16.52 -0.73 20.12
CA HIS A 53 16.67 -1.97 19.40
C HIS A 53 15.33 -2.35 18.75
N PHE A 54 15.17 -2.06 17.47
CA PHE A 54 14.10 -2.61 16.66
C PHE A 54 14.47 -4.05 16.27
N ALA A 55 13.98 -5.03 17.04
CA ALA A 55 14.01 -6.43 16.63
C ALA A 55 12.98 -6.65 15.52
N TRP A 56 13.46 -7.04 14.33
CA TRP A 56 12.60 -7.38 13.20
C TRP A 56 12.16 -8.84 13.33
N GLN A 57 10.89 -9.07 13.64
CA GLN A 57 10.25 -10.35 13.37
C GLN A 57 9.42 -10.20 12.10
N VAL A 58 10.00 -10.58 10.97
CA VAL A 58 9.23 -10.79 9.74
C VAL A 58 8.58 -12.15 9.91
N GLU A 59 7.37 -12.18 10.48
CA GLU A 59 6.57 -13.41 10.50
C GLU A 59 6.36 -13.84 9.04
N PRO A 60 6.62 -15.10 8.67
CA PRO A 60 6.36 -15.64 7.33
C PRO A 60 4.84 -15.81 7.15
N THR A 61 4.13 -14.69 7.16
CA THR A 61 2.74 -14.65 6.75
C THR A 61 2.76 -14.73 5.23
N GLN A 62 2.32 -15.87 4.70
CA GLN A 62 1.87 -15.98 3.31
C GLN A 62 0.72 -14.97 3.11
N ARG A 63 1.08 -13.69 2.97
CA ARG A 63 0.13 -12.64 2.60
C ARG A 63 -0.12 -12.85 1.12
N ILE A 64 -1.37 -13.08 0.74
CA ILE A 64 -1.77 -13.09 -0.65
C ILE A 64 -1.37 -11.73 -1.22
N ARG A 65 -0.39 -11.74 -2.13
CA ARG A 65 0.08 -10.56 -2.86
C ARG A 65 -0.55 -10.61 -4.25
N MET A 66 -1.40 -9.64 -4.57
CA MET A 66 -1.97 -9.51 -5.90
C MET A 66 -1.46 -8.22 -6.54
N PHE A 67 -0.96 -8.31 -7.77
CA PHE A 67 -0.64 -7.13 -8.58
C PHE A 67 -1.81 -6.81 -9.51
N LEU A 68 -2.31 -5.58 -9.42
CA LEU A 68 -3.28 -5.01 -10.36
C LEU A 68 -2.57 -3.90 -11.13
N ASN A 69 -2.10 -4.20 -12.35
CA ASN A 69 -1.21 -3.31 -13.10
C ASN A 69 0.01 -2.91 -12.25
N ASP A 70 0.14 -1.63 -11.87
CA ASP A 70 1.20 -1.08 -11.02
C ASP A 70 0.81 -0.89 -9.55
N MET A 71 -0.36 -1.39 -9.13
CA MET A 71 -0.81 -1.46 -7.74
C MET A 71 -0.47 -2.81 -7.11
N LEU A 72 0.23 -2.79 -5.99
CA LEU A 72 0.36 -3.96 -5.12
C LEU A 72 -0.78 -3.97 -4.08
N VAL A 73 -1.55 -5.06 -4.06
CA VAL A 73 -2.65 -5.29 -3.12
C VAL A 73 -2.23 -6.34 -2.11
N LEU A 74 -2.28 -5.97 -0.82
CA LEU A 74 -1.88 -6.83 0.31
C LEU A 74 -3.06 -7.27 1.18
N HIS A 75 -4.28 -6.85 0.84
CA HIS A 75 -5.48 -7.17 1.61
C HIS A 75 -5.99 -8.56 1.21
N PRO A 76 -6.05 -9.53 2.15
CA PRO A 76 -6.28 -10.95 1.81
C PRO A 76 -7.73 -11.25 1.38
N ASN A 77 -8.71 -10.50 1.88
CA ASN A 77 -10.13 -10.79 1.70
C ASN A 77 -10.89 -9.53 1.24
N LEU A 78 -10.62 -9.05 0.03
CA LEU A 78 -11.34 -7.89 -0.50
C LEU A 78 -12.71 -8.31 -1.05
N PRO A 79 -13.78 -7.54 -0.78
CA PRO A 79 -15.05 -7.67 -1.49
C PRO A 79 -14.84 -7.61 -3.01
N ALA A 80 -15.68 -8.30 -3.78
CA ALA A 80 -15.55 -8.36 -5.24
C ALA A 80 -15.63 -6.98 -5.89
N ASP A 81 -16.56 -6.13 -5.43
CA ASP A 81 -16.72 -4.77 -5.94
C ASP A 81 -15.53 -3.87 -5.58
N LEU A 82 -14.96 -4.03 -4.39
CA LEU A 82 -13.76 -3.29 -4.01
C LEU A 82 -12.54 -3.74 -4.84
N SER A 83 -12.40 -5.05 -5.08
CA SER A 83 -11.37 -5.59 -5.97
C SER A 83 -11.50 -5.02 -7.39
N ARG A 84 -12.75 -4.92 -7.90
CA ARG A 84 -13.06 -4.28 -9.19
C ARG A 84 -12.71 -2.80 -9.18
N ALA A 85 -13.04 -2.08 -8.12
CA ALA A 85 -12.72 -0.66 -7.97
C ALA A 85 -11.20 -0.42 -7.96
N LEU A 86 -10.42 -1.24 -7.23
CA LEU A 86 -8.95 -1.18 -7.24
C LEU A 86 -8.36 -1.46 -8.63
N TRP A 87 -8.95 -2.39 -9.38
CA TRP A 87 -8.56 -2.62 -10.77
C TRP A 87 -8.81 -1.38 -11.63
N VAL A 88 -9.96 -0.72 -11.50
CA VAL A 88 -10.29 0.50 -12.24
C VAL A 88 -9.32 1.64 -11.88
N ILE A 89 -9.08 1.86 -10.59
CA ILE A 89 -8.11 2.85 -10.09
C ILE A 89 -6.74 2.61 -10.75
N SER A 90 -6.25 1.37 -10.69
CA SER A 90 -4.92 1.02 -11.17
C SER A 90 -4.74 1.09 -12.69
N ASN A 91 -5.80 0.87 -13.47
CA ASN A 91 -5.72 0.86 -14.93
C ASN A 91 -6.11 2.20 -15.58
N THR A 92 -6.98 2.98 -14.93
CA THR A 92 -7.69 4.08 -15.60
C THR A 92 -7.26 5.46 -15.11
N MET A 93 -6.98 5.62 -13.81
CA MET A 93 -6.87 6.94 -13.20
C MET A 93 -5.70 7.76 -13.78
N HIS A 94 -4.47 7.26 -13.65
CA HIS A 94 -3.29 8.01 -14.11
C HIS A 94 -3.24 8.18 -15.64
N SER A 95 -3.69 7.18 -16.40
CA SER A 95 -3.75 7.26 -17.86
C SER A 95 -4.79 8.29 -18.32
N THR A 96 -5.88 8.46 -17.57
CA THR A 96 -6.88 9.50 -17.86
C THR A 96 -6.40 10.89 -17.47
N PHE A 97 -5.69 11.04 -16.34
CA PHE A 97 -5.01 12.31 -16.03
C PHE A 97 -4.00 12.71 -17.10
N ALA A 98 -3.20 11.76 -17.60
CA ALA A 98 -2.20 12.04 -18.63
C ALA A 98 -2.77 12.58 -19.95
N ARG A 99 -4.10 12.47 -20.16
CA ARG A 99 -4.83 13.01 -21.32
C ARG A 99 -5.46 14.38 -21.05
N GLN A 100 -5.42 14.89 -19.82
CA GLN A 100 -6.00 16.20 -19.51
C GLN A 100 -5.05 17.33 -19.93
N PRO A 101 -5.54 18.40 -20.58
CA PRO A 101 -4.69 19.46 -21.12
C PRO A 101 -4.00 20.33 -20.05
N TRP A 102 -4.50 20.32 -18.82
CA TRP A 102 -4.01 21.17 -17.72
C TRP A 102 -2.94 20.50 -16.83
N ILE A 103 -2.59 19.23 -17.09
CA ILE A 103 -1.59 18.48 -16.32
C ILE A 103 -0.65 17.74 -17.26
N SER A 104 0.65 17.90 -17.04
CA SER A 104 1.66 17.20 -17.82
C SER A 104 1.66 15.70 -17.48
N ASN A 105 1.98 14.85 -18.45
CA ASN A 105 2.29 13.44 -18.18
C ASN A 105 3.76 13.32 -17.75
N PRO A 106 4.12 12.67 -16.61
CA PRO A 106 3.30 11.89 -15.67
C PRO A 106 3.00 12.60 -14.33
N ASP A 107 2.70 13.89 -14.31
CA ASP A 107 2.62 14.69 -13.08
C ASP A 107 1.59 14.20 -12.07
N SER A 108 0.50 13.55 -12.51
CA SER A 108 -0.50 12.98 -11.59
C SER A 108 0.10 11.95 -10.65
N LYS A 109 1.14 11.22 -11.08
CA LYS A 109 1.89 10.25 -10.26
C LYS A 109 2.69 10.91 -9.13
N LYS A 110 2.83 12.24 -9.16
CA LYS A 110 3.53 13.07 -8.17
C LYS A 110 2.60 14.02 -7.40
N ARG A 111 1.27 13.91 -7.57
CA ARG A 111 0.28 14.79 -6.94
C ARG A 111 -0.63 13.99 -6.00
N CYS A 112 -0.14 13.71 -4.80
CA CYS A 112 -0.85 12.90 -3.79
C CYS A 112 -2.22 13.47 -3.42
N ILE A 113 -2.36 14.81 -3.30
CA ILE A 113 -3.65 15.47 -3.04
C ILE A 113 -4.65 15.13 -4.15
N LEU A 114 -4.29 15.41 -5.41
CA LEU A 114 -5.16 15.20 -6.57
C LEU A 114 -5.58 13.74 -6.71
N ALA A 115 -4.61 12.82 -6.64
CA ALA A 115 -4.85 11.41 -6.85
C ALA A 115 -5.71 10.81 -5.73
N SER A 116 -5.39 11.08 -4.46
CA SER A 116 -6.14 10.52 -3.32
C SER A 116 -7.56 11.10 -3.21
N MET A 117 -7.77 12.38 -3.55
CA MET A 117 -9.12 12.96 -3.67
C MET A 117 -9.92 12.34 -4.82
N THR A 118 -9.27 11.98 -5.92
CA THR A 118 -9.91 11.29 -7.07
C THR A 118 -10.33 9.88 -6.69
N VAL A 119 -9.45 9.13 -6.03
CA VAL A 119 -9.76 7.79 -5.51
C VAL A 119 -10.92 7.85 -4.52
N ARG A 120 -10.92 8.80 -3.58
CA ARG A 120 -12.03 8.99 -2.64
C ARG A 120 -13.36 9.21 -3.37
N ASP A 121 -13.41 10.19 -4.26
CA ASP A 121 -14.66 10.56 -4.93
C ASP A 121 -15.19 9.40 -5.79
N PHE A 122 -14.31 8.73 -6.53
CA PHE A 122 -14.70 7.51 -7.26
C PHE A 122 -15.25 6.41 -6.34
N LEU A 123 -14.57 6.13 -5.22
CA LEU A 123 -15.01 5.08 -4.29
C LEU A 123 -16.38 5.39 -3.67
N LYS A 124 -16.65 6.65 -3.34
CA LYS A 124 -17.97 7.08 -2.86
C LYS A 124 -19.06 6.86 -3.91
N GLU A 125 -18.82 7.28 -5.14
CA GLU A 125 -19.78 7.13 -6.24
C GLU A 125 -20.10 5.66 -6.57
N VAL A 126 -19.20 4.71 -6.25
CA VAL A 126 -19.46 3.26 -6.39
C VAL A 126 -19.92 2.58 -5.09
N GLY A 127 -20.29 3.36 -4.06
CA GLY A 127 -20.97 2.89 -2.86
C GLY A 127 -20.11 2.71 -1.61
N PHE A 128 -18.81 3.05 -1.63
CA PHE A 128 -17.94 3.03 -0.44
C PHE A 128 -17.95 4.40 0.25
N GLU A 129 -19.08 4.74 0.88
CA GLU A 129 -19.35 6.05 1.47
C GLU A 129 -18.35 6.46 2.57
N SER A 130 -17.78 5.47 3.25
CA SER A 130 -16.76 5.69 4.30
C SER A 130 -15.42 6.18 3.74
N ALA A 131 -15.23 6.18 2.42
CA ALA A 131 -13.98 6.59 1.81
C ALA A 131 -13.60 8.03 2.21
N GLU A 132 -12.40 8.20 2.76
CA GLU A 132 -11.87 9.48 3.24
C GLU A 132 -10.44 9.68 2.73
N VAL A 133 -10.00 10.94 2.60
CA VAL A 133 -8.58 11.23 2.39
C VAL A 133 -7.99 11.68 3.71
N VAL A 134 -6.84 11.10 4.07
CA VAL A 134 -6.10 11.47 5.27
C VAL A 134 -4.70 11.94 4.92
N SER A 135 -4.18 12.87 5.71
CA SER A 135 -2.77 13.25 5.69
C SER A 135 -1.95 12.25 6.48
N VAL A 136 -0.84 11.82 5.91
CA VAL A 136 0.07 10.85 6.51
C VAL A 136 1.52 11.28 6.31
N ASN A 137 2.38 10.76 7.17
CA ASN A 137 3.79 10.60 6.88
C ASN A 137 4.01 9.18 6.34
N LEU A 138 4.67 9.07 5.18
CA LEU A 138 5.11 7.79 4.64
C LEU A 138 6.59 7.61 4.95
N GLU A 139 6.90 6.57 5.71
CA GLU A 139 8.27 6.12 5.99
C GLU A 139 8.56 4.86 5.16
N ILE A 140 9.76 4.80 4.60
CA ILE A 140 10.26 3.64 3.88
C ILE A 140 11.64 3.30 4.39
N GLU A 141 11.77 2.07 4.89
CA GLU A 141 13.03 1.47 5.28
C GLU A 141 13.30 0.31 4.33
N ALA A 142 14.51 0.20 3.83
CA ALA A 142 14.91 -0.93 2.99
C ALA A 142 16.25 -1.48 3.43
N LYS A 143 16.45 -2.77 3.22
CA LYS A 143 17.69 -3.49 3.48
C LYS A 143 18.11 -4.22 2.23
N ARG A 144 19.41 -4.25 1.95
CA ARG A 144 20.02 -5.10 0.91
C ARG A 144 21.26 -5.76 1.50
N ASP A 145 21.40 -7.07 1.33
CA ASP A 145 22.57 -7.82 1.82
C ASP A 145 22.91 -7.55 3.31
N ARG A 146 21.87 -7.39 4.14
CA ARG A 146 21.92 -7.03 5.57
C ARG A 146 22.31 -5.58 5.91
N GLU A 147 22.60 -4.75 4.92
CA GLU A 147 22.83 -3.31 5.10
C GLU A 147 21.54 -2.52 4.99
N TYR A 148 21.33 -1.57 5.91
CA TYR A 148 20.24 -0.61 5.81
C TYR A 148 20.54 0.38 4.68
N LEU A 149 19.64 0.43 3.70
CA LEU A 149 19.60 1.51 2.76
C LEU A 149 19.08 2.76 3.48
N GLN A 150 19.57 3.94 3.09
CA GLN A 150 19.13 5.19 3.71
C GLN A 150 17.58 5.30 3.65
N PRO A 151 16.93 5.55 4.80
CA PRO A 151 15.48 5.62 4.87
C PRO A 151 14.95 6.78 4.03
N LEU A 152 13.70 6.69 3.61
CA LEU A 152 12.99 7.78 2.95
C LEU A 152 11.76 8.12 3.77
N SER A 153 11.55 9.41 3.99
CA SER A 153 10.32 9.93 4.59
C SER A 153 9.66 10.93 3.64
N ILE A 154 8.35 10.84 3.47
CA ILE A 154 7.52 11.78 2.70
C ILE A 154 6.47 12.36 3.64
N GLY A 155 6.42 13.68 3.76
CA GLY A 155 5.57 14.37 4.72
C GLY A 155 6.07 14.31 6.16
N ASP A 156 7.40 14.35 6.36
CA ASP A 156 8.02 14.31 7.68
C ASP A 156 7.65 15.56 8.51
N PRO A 157 6.96 15.42 9.66
CA PRO A 157 6.60 16.54 10.53
C PRO A 157 7.81 17.27 11.12
N LEU A 158 8.98 16.64 11.18
CA LEU A 158 10.21 17.22 11.72
C LEU A 158 11.12 17.83 10.65
N SER A 159 10.69 17.81 9.39
CA SER A 159 11.47 18.40 8.30
C SER A 159 11.58 19.92 8.49
N ASN A 160 12.79 20.39 8.78
CA ASN A 160 13.11 21.81 8.82
C ASN A 160 13.31 22.43 7.42
N GLN A 161 13.08 21.68 6.34
CA GLN A 161 13.20 22.23 5.01
C GLN A 161 12.07 23.22 4.72
N PRO A 162 12.39 24.44 4.24
CA PRO A 162 11.36 25.40 3.86
C PRO A 162 10.50 24.82 2.74
N GLU A 163 9.18 24.98 2.85
CA GLU A 163 8.26 24.61 1.78
C GLU A 163 8.59 25.46 0.54
N LYS A 164 8.89 24.78 -0.57
CA LYS A 164 9.05 25.47 -1.86
C LYS A 164 7.66 25.87 -2.37
N PRO A 165 7.51 27.00 -3.08
CA PRO A 165 6.24 27.36 -3.70
C PRO A 165 5.68 26.21 -4.54
N GLY A 166 4.44 25.79 -4.27
CA GLY A 166 3.79 24.67 -4.95
C GLY A 166 4.18 23.27 -4.44
N HIS A 167 5.03 23.18 -3.42
CA HIS A 167 5.33 21.97 -2.68
C HIS A 167 4.75 22.09 -1.27
N TRP A 168 4.30 20.98 -0.71
CA TRP A 168 3.78 20.92 0.65
C TRP A 168 4.47 19.77 1.40
N SER A 169 4.70 19.94 2.70
CA SER A 169 5.41 18.96 3.53
C SER A 169 4.48 17.84 4.03
N GLY A 170 3.76 17.18 3.12
CA GLY A 170 2.82 16.11 3.47
C GLY A 170 2.69 15.03 2.42
N HIS A 171 1.99 13.95 2.81
CA HIS A 171 1.53 12.91 1.91
C HIS A 171 0.04 12.67 2.15
N MET A 172 -0.72 12.38 1.09
CA MET A 172 -2.15 12.07 1.20
C MET A 172 -2.44 10.70 0.62
N VAL A 173 -3.27 9.95 1.34
CA VAL A 173 -3.74 8.62 0.95
C VAL A 173 -5.25 8.54 1.17
N THR A 174 -5.90 7.63 0.46
CA THR A 174 -7.32 7.35 0.67
C THR A 174 -7.46 6.19 1.65
N ARG A 175 -8.39 6.29 2.61
CA ARG A 175 -8.78 5.17 3.48
C ARG A 175 -10.23 4.79 3.20
N VAL A 176 -10.53 3.51 3.36
CA VAL A 176 -11.89 2.95 3.36
C VAL A 176 -12.05 2.21 4.69
N PRO A 177 -12.44 2.92 5.77
CA PRO A 177 -12.50 2.34 7.11
C PRO A 177 -13.37 1.08 7.21
N GLU A 178 -14.52 1.04 6.53
CA GLU A 178 -15.43 -0.12 6.57
C GLU A 178 -14.86 -1.37 5.91
N ALA A 179 -13.86 -1.20 5.05
CA ALA A 179 -13.16 -2.29 4.36
C ALA A 179 -11.72 -2.50 4.88
N ASP A 180 -11.36 -1.89 6.02
CA ASP A 180 -10.02 -1.95 6.61
C ASP A 180 -8.90 -1.65 5.59
N LEU A 181 -9.08 -0.66 4.72
CA LEU A 181 -8.16 -0.45 3.59
C LEU A 181 -7.53 0.94 3.57
N LEU A 182 -6.25 1.02 3.26
CA LEU A 182 -5.53 2.21 2.85
C LEU A 182 -5.09 2.04 1.40
N ILE A 183 -5.27 3.09 0.59
CA ILE A 183 -4.86 3.15 -0.82
C ILE A 183 -3.92 4.34 -0.98
N ASP A 184 -2.68 4.06 -1.37
CA ASP A 184 -1.69 5.06 -1.78
C ASP A 184 -1.57 5.07 -3.30
N PRO A 185 -2.20 6.04 -3.99
CA PRO A 185 -2.14 6.13 -5.45
C PRO A 185 -0.84 6.74 -5.97
N THR A 186 0.08 7.18 -5.12
CA THR A 186 1.22 8.02 -5.53
C THR A 186 2.57 7.55 -5.02
N LEU A 187 2.69 6.26 -4.71
CA LEU A 187 3.94 5.63 -4.28
C LEU A 187 5.08 5.75 -5.32
N TYR A 188 4.78 6.11 -6.57
CA TYR A 188 5.79 6.53 -7.56
C TYR A 188 6.77 7.59 -7.03
N GLN A 189 6.33 8.52 -6.16
CA GLN A 189 7.19 9.55 -5.57
C GLN A 189 8.33 8.96 -4.73
N ALA A 190 8.14 7.75 -4.22
CA ALA A 190 9.10 7.03 -3.41
C ALA A 190 10.08 6.17 -4.20
N ARG A 191 9.92 6.02 -5.51
CA ARG A 191 10.85 5.22 -6.33
C ARG A 191 12.26 5.80 -6.28
N ARG A 192 13.26 4.94 -6.06
CA ARG A 192 14.68 5.28 -6.06
C ARG A 192 15.48 4.17 -6.78
N PRO A 193 16.67 4.46 -7.35
CA PRO A 193 17.52 3.45 -7.96
C PRO A 193 17.86 2.26 -7.03
N ARG A 194 17.91 2.52 -5.72
CA ARG A 194 18.21 1.50 -4.70
C ARG A 194 17.07 0.52 -4.39
N TRP A 195 15.84 0.77 -4.86
CA TRP A 195 14.68 -0.13 -4.73
C TRP A 195 13.73 -0.01 -5.93
N MET A 196 14.24 -0.25 -7.14
CA MET A 196 13.49 0.01 -8.38
C MET A 196 12.18 -0.78 -8.52
N SER A 197 12.05 -1.91 -7.83
CA SER A 197 10.85 -2.77 -7.85
C SER A 197 9.71 -2.27 -6.96
N LEU A 198 9.81 -1.05 -6.39
CA LEU A 198 8.72 -0.47 -5.61
C LEU A 198 7.47 -0.27 -6.50
N PRO A 199 6.29 -0.78 -6.08
CA PRO A 199 5.07 -0.61 -6.86
C PRO A 199 4.72 0.87 -7.02
N GLY A 200 3.99 1.19 -8.07
CA GLY A 200 3.56 2.57 -8.34
C GLY A 200 2.46 3.04 -7.39
N MET A 201 1.61 2.09 -7.00
CA MET A 201 0.51 2.29 -6.07
C MET A 201 0.44 1.14 -5.07
N MET A 202 -0.26 1.35 -3.96
CA MET A 202 -0.46 0.30 -2.97
C MET A 202 -1.88 0.32 -2.42
N ALA A 203 -2.42 -0.86 -2.15
CA ALA A 203 -3.59 -1.04 -1.30
C ALA A 203 -3.23 -2.01 -0.16
N ALA A 204 -3.26 -1.54 1.08
CA ALA A 204 -2.81 -2.29 2.25
C ALA A 204 -3.85 -2.23 3.39
N PRO A 205 -3.98 -3.30 4.18
CA PRO A 205 -4.91 -3.30 5.30
C PRO A 205 -4.53 -2.28 6.38
N THR A 206 -5.50 -1.63 7.02
CA THR A 206 -5.22 -0.70 8.14
C THR A 206 -5.00 -1.42 9.47
N SER A 207 -5.49 -2.66 9.59
CA SER A 207 -5.27 -3.54 10.74
C SER A 207 -3.91 -4.23 10.74
N SER A 208 -3.06 -4.01 9.71
CA SER A 208 -1.78 -4.71 9.56
C SER A 208 -0.92 -4.58 10.82
N THR A 209 -0.68 -5.71 11.49
CA THR A 209 0.05 -5.80 12.75
C THR A 209 1.56 -5.80 12.53
N MET A 210 2.22 -4.65 12.55
CA MET A 210 3.67 -4.50 12.82
C MET A 210 3.93 -3.12 13.45
N PRO A 211 4.87 -3.03 14.42
CA PRO A 211 4.59 -2.60 15.78
C PRO A 211 4.12 -1.16 15.88
N ARG A 212 3.26 -0.93 16.88
CA ARG A 212 2.66 0.33 17.36
C ARG A 212 3.70 1.37 17.83
N HIS A 213 4.93 1.36 17.33
CA HIS A 213 5.90 2.39 17.66
C HIS A 213 5.52 3.63 16.87
N PRO A 214 5.14 4.71 17.56
CA PRO A 214 4.89 5.95 16.87
C PRO A 214 6.18 6.41 16.19
N PHE A 215 6.10 6.75 14.91
CA PHE A 215 7.20 7.42 14.22
C PHE A 215 7.06 8.91 14.47
N ASN A 216 8.06 9.53 15.10
CA ASN A 216 8.02 10.95 15.48
C ASN A 216 6.73 11.36 16.24
N GLY A 217 6.20 10.47 17.09
CA GLY A 217 4.96 10.72 17.84
C GLY A 217 3.67 10.50 17.04
N LEU A 218 3.75 10.12 15.75
CA LEU A 218 2.59 9.88 14.89
C LEU A 218 2.06 8.45 15.03
N LYS A 219 0.73 8.29 14.98
CA LYS A 219 0.06 6.98 15.08
C LYS A 219 0.11 6.24 13.74
N GLY A 220 0.58 5.00 13.72
CA GLY A 220 0.53 4.15 12.52
C GLY A 220 -0.90 3.89 12.02
N VAL A 221 -1.09 3.96 10.70
CA VAL A 221 -2.35 3.73 9.97
C VAL A 221 -2.31 2.41 9.21
N SER A 222 -1.19 2.12 8.54
CA SER A 222 -1.00 0.89 7.79
C SER A 222 0.50 0.61 7.66
N CYS A 223 0.85 -0.64 7.42
CA CYS A 223 2.21 -1.11 7.21
C CYS A 223 2.24 -2.17 6.10
N ALA A 224 3.26 -2.09 5.26
CA ALA A 224 3.53 -3.07 4.23
C ALA A 224 4.98 -3.54 4.33
N GLU A 225 5.17 -4.85 4.24
CA GLU A 225 6.48 -5.47 4.18
C GLU A 225 6.54 -6.36 2.95
N GLY A 226 7.68 -6.31 2.26
CA GLY A 226 7.90 -7.05 1.04
C GLY A 226 9.37 -7.33 0.81
N ASP A 227 9.62 -8.33 -0.02
CA ASP A 227 10.95 -8.64 -0.51
C ASP A 227 11.13 -7.99 -1.88
N PHE A 228 12.35 -7.61 -2.19
CA PHE A 228 12.77 -7.22 -3.53
C PHE A 228 14.07 -7.94 -3.89
N GLU A 229 14.53 -7.79 -5.12
CA GLU A 229 15.78 -8.41 -5.58
C GLU A 229 16.96 -8.00 -4.68
N GLY A 230 17.46 -8.97 -3.91
CA GLY A 230 18.58 -8.81 -2.97
C GLY A 230 18.22 -8.15 -1.62
N GLY A 231 16.94 -7.96 -1.30
CA GLY A 231 16.58 -7.17 -0.11
C GLY A 231 15.16 -7.29 0.40
N ALA A 232 14.89 -6.54 1.47
CA ALA A 232 13.57 -6.41 2.09
C ALA A 232 13.22 -4.94 2.26
N ILE A 233 11.96 -4.59 2.05
CA ILE A 233 11.42 -3.24 2.20
C ILE A 233 10.26 -3.26 3.18
N ARG A 234 10.20 -2.21 4.00
CA ARG A 234 9.08 -1.90 4.87
C ARG A 234 8.61 -0.49 4.59
N MET A 235 7.30 -0.32 4.60
CA MET A 235 6.64 0.96 4.44
C MET A 235 5.65 1.14 5.57
N GLY A 236 5.69 2.30 6.22
CA GLY A 236 4.73 2.69 7.24
C GLY A 236 4.02 3.98 6.83
N TRP A 237 2.69 3.98 6.92
CA TRP A 237 1.89 5.20 6.81
C TRP A 237 1.45 5.61 8.21
N TYR A 238 1.84 6.80 8.65
CA TYR A 238 1.54 7.33 9.99
C TYR A 238 0.63 8.54 9.89
N HIS A 239 -0.46 8.56 10.64
CA HIS A 239 -1.46 9.61 10.59
C HIS A 239 -0.87 10.95 11.03
N TYR A 240 -1.02 11.97 10.19
CA TYR A 240 -0.57 13.34 10.48
C TYR A 240 -1.75 14.34 10.42
N PRO A 241 -2.65 14.30 11.43
CA PRO A 241 -3.93 15.02 11.38
C PRO A 241 -3.80 16.54 11.47
N THR A 242 -2.67 17.05 11.96
CA THR A 242 -2.43 18.50 12.11
C THR A 242 -1.81 19.12 10.86
N ASN A 243 -1.52 18.34 9.82
CA ASN A 243 -1.03 18.85 8.56
C ASN A 243 -2.20 19.25 7.65
N TRP A 244 -2.52 20.54 7.68
CA TRP A 244 -3.60 21.15 6.92
C TRP A 244 -3.14 21.90 5.67
N GLY A 245 -1.84 21.83 5.30
CA GLY A 245 -1.27 22.59 4.17
C GLY A 245 -1.89 22.24 2.81
N TRP A 246 -2.58 21.10 2.71
CA TRP A 246 -3.32 20.70 1.52
C TRP A 246 -4.67 21.40 1.38
N VAL A 247 -5.24 21.95 2.45
CA VAL A 247 -6.56 22.59 2.42
C VAL A 247 -6.52 23.85 1.55
N GLY A 248 -7.42 23.93 0.58
CA GLY A 248 -7.45 25.04 -0.38
C GLY A 248 -6.39 24.94 -1.49
N ALA A 249 -5.51 23.94 -1.47
CA ALA A 249 -4.57 23.71 -2.56
C ALA A 249 -5.33 23.50 -3.88
N PRO A 250 -4.81 23.94 -5.04
CA PRO A 250 -5.50 23.81 -6.32
C PRO A 250 -5.97 22.38 -6.63
N ASP A 251 -5.23 21.37 -6.18
CA ASP A 251 -5.54 19.94 -6.40
C ASP A 251 -6.77 19.45 -5.59
N THR A 252 -7.29 20.24 -4.64
CA THR A 252 -8.51 19.91 -3.87
C THR A 252 -9.80 20.25 -4.61
N LYS A 253 -9.72 21.03 -5.68
CA LYS A 253 -10.88 21.52 -6.44
C LYS A 253 -11.52 20.38 -7.27
N LEU A 254 -12.85 20.25 -7.17
CA LEU A 254 -13.60 19.12 -7.76
C LEU A 254 -13.49 19.10 -9.30
N GLU A 255 -13.54 20.26 -9.93
CA GLU A 255 -13.45 20.41 -11.39
C GLU A 255 -12.18 19.81 -11.98
N ARG A 256 -11.09 19.70 -11.19
CA ARG A 256 -9.83 19.12 -11.63
C ARG A 256 -9.83 17.60 -11.67
N ARG A 257 -10.84 16.93 -11.11
CA ARG A 257 -10.91 15.46 -11.10
C ARG A 257 -12.23 14.90 -11.59
N ALA A 258 -13.27 15.72 -11.73
CA ALA A 258 -14.60 15.31 -12.19
C ALA A 258 -14.56 14.50 -13.49
N SER A 259 -13.79 14.93 -14.50
CA SER A 259 -13.68 14.21 -15.78
C SER A 259 -13.01 12.84 -15.64
N VAL A 260 -12.06 12.71 -14.70
CA VAL A 260 -11.34 11.46 -14.41
C VAL A 260 -12.22 10.50 -13.62
N VAL A 261 -12.92 10.99 -12.59
CA VAL A 261 -13.91 10.21 -11.84
C VAL A 261 -14.99 9.67 -12.78
N ALA A 262 -15.55 10.49 -13.66
CA ALA A 262 -16.54 10.06 -14.65
C ALA A 262 -16.00 8.97 -15.61
N ALA A 263 -14.72 9.04 -15.99
CA ALA A 263 -14.10 8.00 -16.81
C ALA A 263 -13.90 6.68 -16.04
N MET A 264 -13.58 6.76 -14.76
CA MET A 264 -13.45 5.60 -13.87
C MET A 264 -14.80 4.93 -13.63
N LEU A 265 -15.87 5.70 -13.42
CA LEU A 265 -17.23 5.18 -13.28
C LEU A 265 -17.67 4.37 -14.52
N ARG A 266 -17.49 4.92 -15.72
CA ARG A 266 -17.77 4.18 -16.96
C ARG A 266 -16.96 2.90 -17.07
N ALA A 267 -15.68 2.92 -16.67
CA ALA A 267 -14.84 1.72 -16.70
C ALA A 267 -15.30 0.66 -15.66
N PHE A 268 -15.84 1.10 -14.53
CA PHE A 268 -16.41 0.22 -13.51
C PHE A 268 -17.68 -0.48 -14.01
N GLU A 269 -18.63 0.28 -14.57
CA GLU A 269 -19.88 -0.22 -15.17
C GLU A 269 -19.63 -1.21 -16.32
N GLN A 270 -18.68 -0.89 -17.21
CA GLN A 270 -18.33 -1.76 -18.33
C GLN A 270 -17.80 -3.13 -17.88
N ARG A 271 -17.08 -3.18 -16.75
CA ARG A 271 -16.61 -4.46 -16.20
C ARG A 271 -17.71 -5.26 -15.54
N GLU A 272 -18.68 -4.60 -14.95
CA GLU A 272 -19.87 -5.25 -14.42
C GLU A 272 -20.65 -5.94 -15.54
N ALA A 273 -20.89 -5.22 -16.64
CA ALA A 273 -21.56 -5.76 -17.81
C ALA A 273 -20.79 -6.92 -18.47
N ALA A 274 -19.45 -6.93 -18.38
CA ALA A 274 -18.63 -8.01 -18.93
C ALA A 274 -18.54 -9.26 -18.02
N ALA A 275 -18.98 -9.16 -16.76
CA ALA A 275 -18.96 -10.26 -15.79
C ALA A 275 -20.34 -10.93 -15.61
N ALA A 276 -21.41 -10.29 -16.08
CA ALA A 276 -22.78 -10.81 -16.12
C ALA A 276 -23.02 -11.68 -17.36
#